data_AF-A0A439P533-F1
#
_entry.id   AF-A0A439P533-F1
#
_cell.length_a   1.000
_cell.length_b   1.000
_cell.length_c   1.000
_cell.angle_alpha   90.00
_cell.angle_beta   90.00
_cell.angle_gamma   90.00
#
_symmetry.space_group_name_H-M   'P 1'
#
loop_
_entity.id
_entity.type
_entity.pdbx_description
1 polymer ?
#
loop_
_entity_poly.entity_id
_entity_poly.type
_entity_poly.pdbx_seq_one_letter_code
_entity_poly.pdbx_strand_id
1 'polypeptide(L)'
;MANFRIVHGPIVGRDDPGFVYVMAAEHGGVKVGMSTDPDRRCIAVNRKKTINAKVVFKRFFADYQLAEQRAHSALSKWRLSNEWYSCPASVAIAAIEGLPA
;
A
#
# COMPACT_ATOMS: atom_id res chain seq x y z
N MET A 1 -24.61 19.80 16.71
CA MET A 1 -23.22 19.93 16.20
C MET A 1 -22.28 19.40 17.27
N ALA A 2 -21.65 18.25 17.04
CA ALA A 2 -20.67 17.69 17.97
C ALA A 2 -19.31 17.60 17.26
N ASN A 3 -18.34 18.35 17.78
CA ASN A 3 -16.96 18.40 17.30
C ASN A 3 -16.23 17.12 17.71
N PHE A 4 -15.96 16.22 16.74
CA PHE A 4 -15.01 15.14 16.93
C PHE A 4 -13.60 15.66 16.69
N ARG A 5 -12.85 15.85 17.77
CA ARG A 5 -11.43 16.16 17.76
C ARG A 5 -10.68 14.83 17.65
N ILE A 6 -10.23 14.46 16.44
CA ILE A 6 -9.39 13.27 16.24
C ILE A 6 -7.99 13.60 16.80
N VAL A 7 -7.67 12.99 17.93
CA VAL A 7 -6.33 13.02 18.52
C VAL A 7 -5.52 11.92 17.84
N HIS A 8 -4.54 12.28 17.01
CA HIS A 8 -3.56 11.34 16.45
C HIS A 8 -2.52 10.99 17.53
N GLY A 9 -2.84 10.01 18.38
CA GLY A 9 -1.85 9.23 19.12
C GLY A 9 -1.35 8.05 18.27
N PRO A 10 -0.22 7.41 18.63
CA PRO A 10 0.24 6.20 17.96
C PRO A 10 -0.79 5.09 18.21
N ILE A 11 -1.50 4.67 17.16
CA ILE A 11 -2.46 3.57 17.25
C ILE A 11 -1.67 2.27 17.28
N VAL A 12 -1.37 1.78 18.47
CA VAL A 12 -0.88 0.42 18.69
C VAL A 12 -2.10 -0.49 18.68
N GLY A 13 -2.21 -1.36 17.67
CA GLY A 13 -3.08 -2.54 17.71
C GLY A 13 -4.56 -2.33 17.35
N ARG A 14 -4.86 -1.65 16.23
CA ARG A 14 -6.11 -1.98 15.53
C ARG A 14 -5.79 -3.03 14.48
N ASP A 15 -6.30 -4.24 14.71
CA ASP A 15 -6.50 -5.23 13.65
C ASP A 15 -7.55 -4.67 12.69
N ASP A 16 -7.15 -3.73 11.83
CA ASP A 16 -7.99 -3.16 10.79
C ASP A 16 -7.84 -4.04 9.53
N PRO A 17 -8.84 -4.88 9.22
CA PRO A 17 -8.72 -5.81 8.11
C PRO A 17 -8.92 -5.11 6.77
N GLY A 18 -8.28 -5.65 5.73
CA GLY A 18 -8.39 -5.13 4.37
C GLY A 18 -7.15 -5.47 3.54
N PHE A 19 -6.88 -4.69 2.49
CA PHE A 19 -5.90 -5.09 1.49
C PHE A 19 -4.59 -4.32 1.57
N VAL A 20 -3.50 -5.04 1.41
CA VAL A 20 -2.24 -4.49 0.92
C VAL A 20 -2.17 -4.77 -0.59
N TYR A 21 -1.85 -3.76 -1.38
CA TYR A 21 -1.86 -3.80 -2.83
C TYR A 21 -0.52 -3.42 -3.44
N VAL A 22 -0.31 -3.85 -4.68
CA VAL A 22 0.73 -3.38 -5.59
C VAL A 22 0.09 -2.75 -6.81
N MET A 23 0.48 -1.52 -7.12
CA MET A 23 0.16 -0.87 -8.39
C MET A 23 1.44 -0.74 -9.22
N ALA A 24 1.38 -1.10 -10.49
CA ALA A 24 2.48 -0.88 -11.43
C ALA A 24 2.16 0.34 -12.29
N ALA A 25 3.10 1.28 -12.38
CA ALA A 25 3.00 2.40 -13.31
C ALA A 25 3.51 2.01 -14.69
N GLU A 26 2.85 2.51 -15.74
CA GLU A 26 3.19 2.23 -17.14
C GLU A 26 4.64 2.61 -17.49
N HIS A 27 5.14 3.72 -16.96
CA HIS A 27 6.50 4.21 -17.20
C HIS A 27 7.50 3.83 -16.11
N GLY A 28 7.21 2.76 -15.37
CA GLY A 28 8.12 2.14 -14.42
C GLY A 28 7.87 2.51 -12.95
N GLY A 29 8.42 1.67 -12.08
CA GLY A 29 8.22 1.72 -10.64
C GLY A 29 6.89 1.11 -10.19
N VAL A 30 6.86 0.71 -8.93
CA VAL A 30 5.68 0.12 -8.29
C VAL A 30 5.33 0.86 -7.03
N LYS A 31 4.03 1.00 -6.78
CA LYS A 31 3.49 1.55 -5.55
C LYS A 31 2.97 0.41 -4.70
N VAL A 32 3.41 0.35 -3.45
CA VAL A 32 2.84 -0.52 -2.42
C VAL A 32 2.04 0.34 -1.47
N GLY A 33 0.86 -0.10 -1.05
CA GLY A 33 0.10 0.58 -0.02
C GLY A 33 -1.09 -0.24 0.46
N MET A 34 -1.87 0.33 1.38
CA MET A 34 -3.06 -0.32 1.95
C MET A 34 -4.37 0.41 1.63
N SER A 35 -5.46 -0.35 1.54
CA SER A 35 -6.83 0.18 1.39
C SER A 35 -7.87 -0.92 1.64
N THR A 36 -9.07 -0.54 2.07
CA THR A 36 -10.24 -1.44 2.02
C THR A 36 -10.78 -1.60 0.58
N ASP A 37 -10.45 -0.66 -0.31
CA ASP A 37 -10.79 -0.66 -1.73
C ASP A 37 -9.57 -0.20 -2.57
N PRO A 38 -8.70 -1.13 -3.00
CA PRO A 38 -7.52 -0.82 -3.81
C PRO A 38 -7.84 -0.22 -5.19
N ASP A 39 -8.97 -0.61 -5.78
CA ASP A 39 -9.34 -0.17 -7.14
C ASP A 39 -9.75 1.30 -7.13
N ARG A 40 -10.57 1.71 -6.15
CA ARG A 40 -10.88 3.14 -5.92
C ARG A 40 -9.62 3.95 -5.60
N ARG A 41 -8.67 3.37 -4.86
CA ARG A 41 -7.39 4.02 -4.58
C ARG A 41 -6.56 4.20 -5.85
N CYS A 42 -6.56 3.21 -6.75
CA CYS A 42 -5.89 3.29 -8.05
C CYS A 42 -6.44 4.44 -8.90
N ILE A 43 -7.77 4.55 -8.97
CA ILE A 43 -8.44 5.65 -9.66
C ILE A 43 -8.00 7.00 -9.08
N ALA A 44 -7.93 7.11 -7.75
CA ALA A 44 -7.49 8.35 -7.09
C ALA A 44 -6.01 8.69 -7.35
N VAL A 45 -5.13 7.70 -7.45
CA VAL A 45 -3.71 7.88 -7.81
C VAL A 45 -3.60 8.42 -9.24
N ASN A 46 -4.32 7.83 -10.19
CA ASN A 46 -4.29 8.23 -11.60
C ASN A 46 -4.93 9.61 -11.83
N ARG A 47 -5.90 10.02 -11.00
CA ARG A 47 -6.52 11.36 -11.10
C ARG A 47 -5.58 12.51 -10.78
N LYS A 48 -4.62 12.31 -9.88
CA LYS A 48 -3.80 13.39 -9.30
C LYS A 48 -2.44 13.57 -9.98
N LYS A 49 -2.04 12.68 -10.89
CA LYS A 49 -0.70 12.66 -11.48
C LYS A 49 -0.77 12.19 -12.93
N THR A 50 0.23 12.56 -13.72
CA THR A 50 0.53 11.99 -15.05
C THR A 50 1.05 10.54 -14.95
N ILE A 51 0.54 9.77 -13.98
CA ILE A 51 0.91 8.38 -13.75
C ILE A 51 -0.28 7.55 -14.18
N ASN A 52 -0.05 6.64 -15.12
CA ASN A 52 -1.01 5.61 -15.47
C ASN A 52 -0.63 4.33 -14.72
N ALA A 53 -1.22 4.11 -13.56
CA ALA A 53 -0.99 2.92 -12.75
C ALA A 53 -2.16 1.93 -12.81
N LYS A 54 -1.86 0.64 -12.67
CA LYS A 54 -2.85 -0.44 -12.57
C LYS A 54 -2.58 -1.27 -11.32
N VAL A 55 -3.63 -1.67 -10.60
CA VAL A 55 -3.50 -2.69 -9.55
C VAL A 55 -3.10 -4.00 -10.22
N VAL A 56 -1.91 -4.50 -9.88
CA VAL A 56 -1.40 -5.78 -10.40
C VAL A 56 -1.48 -6.89 -9.37
N PHE A 57 -1.64 -6.53 -8.09
CA PHE A 57 -1.79 -7.47 -7.00
C PHE A 57 -2.51 -6.82 -5.82
N LYS A 58 -3.30 -7.61 -5.09
CA LYS A 58 -3.87 -7.25 -3.80
C LYS A 58 -4.07 -8.50 -2.96
N ARG A 59 -3.73 -8.44 -1.68
CA ARG A 59 -3.94 -9.52 -0.71
C ARG A 59 -4.58 -8.98 0.55
N PHE A 60 -5.54 -9.72 1.08
CA PHE A 60 -6.25 -9.38 2.30
C PHE A 60 -5.44 -9.81 3.53
N PHE A 61 -5.45 -8.98 4.57
CA PHE A 61 -4.80 -9.20 5.85
C PHE A 61 -5.77 -8.87 6.98
N ALA A 62 -5.64 -9.56 8.11
CA ALA A 62 -6.39 -9.22 9.33
C ALA A 62 -5.96 -7.87 9.91
N ASP A 63 -4.67 -7.54 9.77
CA ASP A 63 -4.09 -6.23 10.07
C ASP A 63 -3.30 -5.74 8.86
N TYR A 64 -3.95 -4.94 7.99
CA TYR A 64 -3.28 -4.41 6.81
C TYR A 64 -2.20 -3.38 7.16
N GLN A 65 -2.25 -2.76 8.35
CA GLN A 65 -1.34 -1.66 8.71
C GLN A 65 0.02 -2.26 9.03
N LEU A 66 0.03 -3.29 9.87
CA LEU A 66 1.22 -4.05 10.15
C LEU A 66 1.77 -4.74 8.89
N ALA A 67 0.89 -5.31 8.05
CA ALA A 67 1.31 -5.94 6.80
C ALA A 67 1.97 -4.92 5.84
N GLU A 68 1.39 -3.73 5.66
CA GLU A 68 1.96 -2.66 4.84
C GLU A 68 3.32 -2.20 5.39
N GLN A 69 3.41 -1.96 6.70
CA GLN A 69 4.66 -1.57 7.35
C GLN A 69 5.78 -2.60 7.13
N ARG A 70 5.45 -3.90 7.23
CA ARG A 70 6.40 -5.00 6.97
C ARG A 70 6.81 -5.05 5.51
N ALA A 71 5.87 -4.92 4.57
CA ALA A 71 6.16 -4.86 3.13
C ALA A 71 7.08 -3.67 2.81
N HIS A 72 6.79 -2.49 3.37
CA HIS A 72 7.61 -1.30 3.22
C HIS A 72 9.03 -1.45 3.79
N SER A 73 9.17 -2.15 4.92
CA SER A 73 10.46 -2.45 5.53
C SER A 73 11.28 -3.41 4.65
N ALA A 74 10.65 -4.47 4.13
CA ALA A 74 11.28 -5.45 3.25
C ALA A 74 11.74 -4.84 1.91
N LEU A 75 11.00 -3.85 1.39
CA LEU A 75 11.30 -3.18 0.14
C LEU A 75 12.17 -1.92 0.29
N SER A 76 12.58 -1.57 1.51
CA SER A 76 13.27 -0.31 1.85
C SER A 76 14.48 -0.01 0.94
N LYS A 77 15.27 -1.03 0.57
CA LYS A 77 16.43 -0.89 -0.33
C LYS A 77 16.08 -0.43 -1.75
N TRP A 78 14.82 -0.58 -2.18
CA TRP A 78 14.33 -0.20 -3.50
C TRP A 78 13.56 1.11 -3.49
N ARG A 79 13.44 1.80 -2.35
CA ARG A 79 12.54 2.94 -2.19
C ARG A 79 12.96 4.13 -3.05
N LEU A 80 12.03 4.63 -3.86
CA LEU A 80 12.17 5.87 -4.63
C LEU A 80 11.63 7.07 -3.85
N SER A 81 10.38 6.99 -3.40
CA SER A 81 9.71 8.07 -2.68
C SER A 81 8.46 7.54 -1.98
N ASN A 82 8.42 7.68 -0.65
CA ASN A 82 7.33 7.19 0.20
C ASN A 82 6.96 5.72 -0.13
N GLU A 83 5.81 5.54 -0.75
CA GLU A 83 5.19 4.27 -1.14
C GLU A 83 5.65 3.75 -2.52
N TRP A 84 6.55 4.45 -3.22
CA TRP A 84 7.05 4.06 -4.56
C TRP A 84 8.43 3.42 -4.51
N TYR A 85 8.63 2.39 -5.34
CA TYR A 85 9.81 1.53 -5.36
C TYR A 85 10.31 1.29 -6.79
N SER A 86 11.63 1.23 -6.96
CA SER A 86 12.34 0.94 -8.21
C SER A 86 12.66 -0.56 -8.33
N CYS A 87 11.65 -1.40 -8.16
CA CYS A 87 11.77 -2.84 -8.34
C CYS A 87 10.70 -3.38 -9.28
N PRO A 88 10.90 -4.56 -9.88
CA PRO A 88 9.85 -5.26 -10.61
C PRO A 88 8.64 -5.56 -9.72
N ALA A 89 7.44 -5.58 -10.30
CA ALA A 89 6.21 -5.93 -9.57
C ALA A 89 6.30 -7.29 -8.88
N SER A 90 6.94 -8.29 -9.50
CA SER A 90 7.17 -9.61 -8.90
C SER A 90 7.92 -9.54 -7.57
N VAL A 91 8.88 -8.62 -7.42
CA VAL A 91 9.62 -8.44 -6.16
C VAL A 91 8.73 -7.85 -5.07
N ALA A 92 7.90 -6.85 -5.42
CA ALA A 92 6.95 -6.27 -4.49
C ALA A 92 5.85 -7.26 -4.08
N ILE A 93 5.37 -8.08 -5.02
CA ILE A 93 4.38 -9.13 -4.78
C ILE A 93 4.96 -10.18 -3.83
N ALA A 94 6.16 -10.70 -4.11
CA ALA A 94 6.81 -11.69 -3.26
C ALA A 94 7.03 -11.17 -1.82
N ALA A 95 7.32 -9.87 -1.66
CA ALA A 95 7.45 -9.25 -0.34
C ALA A 95 6.13 -9.25 0.46
N ILE A 96 4.98 -9.16 -0.20
CA ILE A 96 3.65 -9.21 0.44
C ILE A 96 3.18 -10.65 0.62
N GLU A 97 3.47 -11.54 -0.33
CA GLU A 97 3.15 -12.97 -0.24
C GLU A 97 3.89 -13.67 0.90
N GLY A 98 5.14 -13.26 1.18
CA GLY A 98 5.92 -13.78 2.30
C GLY A 98 5.41 -13.38 3.69
N LEU A 99 4.41 -12.49 3.79
CA LEU A 99 3.83 -12.07 5.07
C LEU A 99 2.79 -13.08 5.60
N PRO A 100 2.68 -13.24 6.92
CA PRO A 100 1.56 -13.96 7.52
C PRO A 100 0.25 -13.21 7.22
N ALA A 101 -0.81 -13.97 6.96
CA ALA A 101 -2.15 -13.45 6.70
C ALA A 101 -2.78 -12.83 7.96
#